data_AF-A0A1C7NI76-F1
#
_entry.id   AF-A0A1C7NI76-F1
#
_cell.length_a   1.000
_cell.length_b   1.000
_cell.length_c   1.000
_cell.angle_alpha   90.00
_cell.angle_beta   90.00
_cell.angle_gamma   90.00
#
_symmetry.space_group_name_H-M   'P 1'
#
loop_
_entity.id
_entity.type
_entity.pdbx_description
1 polymer ?
#
loop_
_entity_poly.entity_id
_entity_poly.type
_entity_poly.pdbx_seq_one_letter_code
_entity_poly.pdbx_strand_id
1 'polypeptide(L)'
;MDRLPLEVLLEIFSYLSLSSFEALYQVFDRAIVNEALVHKLRCSKTKPLLNLVSTNLHELAAMTANKRNESYLPLYFACFDPIHQLVWTLPDFSGASHYFRVKDAYVSHGKLVIQPHDPQYDQQKVLVSLWDIRKSFPPTRAGTFSGASEYAHIQSQEWTLHQSGCILDSCLIPQHNAIHTETIQCNIKSMDISTKETSVKRPALPSHYLRQTPKNQTKHNLNSPYYVPVYPDPTCGYFMVERLALTIPTLFELFRSR
;
A
#
# COMPACT_ATOMS: atom_id res chain seq x y z
N MET A 1 20.26 -29.04 15.97
CA MET A 1 19.03 -28.21 16.02
C MET A 1 17.77 -29.09 15.98
N ASP A 2 17.82 -30.27 15.35
CA ASP A 2 16.69 -31.24 15.23
C ASP A 2 16.17 -31.87 16.53
N ARG A 3 16.64 -31.41 17.69
CA ARG A 3 16.23 -31.89 19.02
C ARG A 3 15.66 -30.78 19.91
N LEU A 4 15.63 -29.54 19.42
CA LEU A 4 15.04 -28.43 20.16
C LEU A 4 13.54 -28.37 19.88
N PRO A 5 12.71 -28.09 20.90
CA PRO A 5 11.31 -27.77 20.69
C PRO A 5 11.16 -26.58 19.72
N LEU A 6 10.09 -26.59 18.93
CA LEU A 6 9.83 -25.56 17.93
C LEU A 6 9.81 -24.17 18.57
N GLU A 7 9.22 -24.05 19.75
CA GLU A 7 9.09 -22.80 20.50
C GLU A 7 10.46 -22.18 20.79
N VAL A 8 11.44 -23.00 21.19
CA VAL A 8 12.81 -22.55 21.46
C VAL A 8 13.48 -22.08 20.17
N LEU A 9 13.24 -22.77 19.05
CA LEU A 9 13.75 -22.33 17.74
C LEU A 9 13.11 -21.00 17.29
N LEU A 10 11.80 -20.84 17.47
CA LEU A 10 11.09 -19.60 17.14
C LEU A 10 11.61 -18.42 17.98
N GLU A 11 11.90 -18.67 19.26
CA GLU A 11 12.48 -17.66 20.15
C GLU A 11 13.91 -17.29 19.72
N ILE A 12 14.78 -18.27 19.43
CA ILE A 12 16.14 -18.01 18.93
C ILE A 12 16.09 -17.20 17.62
N PHE A 13 15.26 -17.62 16.66
CA PHE A 13 15.13 -16.94 15.37
C PHE A 13 14.50 -15.55 15.49
N SER A 14 13.75 -15.28 16.56
CA SER A 14 13.19 -13.95 16.81
C SER A 14 14.27 -12.88 17.04
N TYR A 15 15.47 -13.26 17.50
CA TYR A 15 16.61 -12.36 17.69
C TYR A 15 17.41 -12.06 16.42
N LEU A 16 17.26 -12.87 15.37
CA LEU A 16 18.00 -12.70 14.11
C LEU A 16 17.39 -11.58 13.25
N SER A 17 18.19 -10.84 12.48
CA SER A 17 17.65 -9.85 11.54
C SER A 17 16.86 -10.53 10.41
N LEU A 18 15.94 -9.79 9.78
CA LEU A 18 15.18 -10.31 8.64
C LEU A 18 16.08 -10.73 7.48
N SER A 19 17.21 -10.05 7.27
CA SER A 19 18.22 -10.43 6.27
C SER A 19 18.82 -11.81 6.50
N SER A 20 18.95 -12.27 7.76
CA SER A 20 19.53 -13.58 8.06
C SER A 20 18.59 -14.75 7.72
N PHE A 21 17.30 -14.50 7.54
CA PHE A 21 16.34 -15.57 7.22
C PHE A 21 16.62 -16.22 5.86
N GLU A 22 17.21 -15.50 4.90
CA GLU A 22 17.62 -16.07 3.61
C GLU A 22 18.58 -17.26 3.81
N ALA A 23 19.55 -17.14 4.72
CA ALA A 23 20.47 -18.23 5.05
C ALA A 23 19.75 -19.37 5.79
N LEU A 24 18.73 -19.08 6.61
CA LEU A 24 17.96 -20.11 7.30
C LEU A 24 17.18 -21.00 6.32
N TYR A 25 16.65 -20.43 5.23
CA TYR A 25 15.97 -21.21 4.17
C TYR A 25 16.90 -22.19 3.44
N GLN A 26 18.22 -22.02 3.54
CA GLN A 26 19.19 -22.95 2.95
C GLN A 26 19.51 -24.13 3.87
N VAL A 27 19.28 -23.98 5.18
CA VAL A 27 19.70 -24.95 6.21
C VAL A 27 18.52 -25.72 6.79
N PHE A 28 17.39 -25.04 7.00
CA PHE A 28 16.21 -25.61 7.67
C PHE A 28 15.05 -25.84 6.70
N ASP A 29 14.11 -26.69 7.12
CA ASP A 29 12.87 -26.89 6.38
C ASP A 29 12.11 -25.56 6.23
N ARG A 30 11.63 -25.30 5.00
CA ARG A 30 10.85 -24.11 4.66
C ARG A 30 9.63 -23.94 5.56
N ALA A 31 8.98 -25.02 5.99
CA ALA A 31 7.83 -24.93 6.89
C ALA A 31 8.21 -24.29 8.23
N ILE A 32 9.36 -24.70 8.79
CA ILE A 32 9.88 -24.17 10.07
C ILE A 32 10.31 -22.72 9.92
N VAL A 33 11.03 -22.39 8.84
CA VAL A 33 11.51 -21.01 8.61
C VAL A 33 10.35 -20.07 8.31
N ASN A 34 9.31 -20.53 7.58
CA ASN A 34 8.08 -19.78 7.37
C ASN A 34 7.38 -19.47 8.70
N GLU A 35 7.22 -20.47 9.57
CA GLU A 35 6.59 -20.25 10.89
C GLU A 35 7.43 -19.29 11.75
N ALA A 36 8.76 -19.40 11.72
CA ALA A 36 9.66 -18.48 12.40
C ALA A 36 9.58 -17.05 11.88
N LEU A 37 9.51 -16.88 10.56
CA LEU A 37 9.36 -15.58 9.93
C LEU A 37 8.03 -14.96 10.34
N VAL A 38 6.94 -15.73 10.27
CA VAL A 38 5.61 -15.29 10.68
C VAL A 38 5.58 -14.95 12.16
N HIS A 39 6.18 -15.77 13.02
CA HIS A 39 6.30 -15.51 14.45
C HIS A 39 6.99 -14.16 14.69
N LYS A 40 8.16 -13.93 14.07
CA LYS A 40 8.91 -12.67 14.18
C LYS A 40 8.11 -11.45 13.71
N LEU A 41 7.42 -11.59 12.56
CA LEU A 41 6.57 -10.51 12.02
C LEU A 41 5.34 -10.25 12.90
N ARG A 42 4.76 -11.30 13.51
CA ARG A 42 3.62 -11.18 14.45
C ARG A 42 4.02 -10.49 15.75
N CYS A 43 5.22 -10.75 16.28
CA CYS A 43 5.73 -10.06 17.46
C CYS A 43 5.94 -8.55 17.21
N SER A 44 6.18 -8.15 15.96
CA SER A 44 6.39 -6.76 15.56
C SER A 44 5.11 -6.02 15.15
N LYS A 45 3.91 -6.56 15.38
CA LYS A 45 2.63 -5.98 14.91
C LYS A 45 2.37 -4.53 15.32
N THR A 46 2.95 -4.07 16.43
CA THR A 46 2.76 -2.70 16.92
C THR A 46 3.62 -1.68 16.16
N LYS A 47 4.61 -2.14 15.40
CA LYS A 47 5.50 -1.29 14.60
C LYS A 47 5.22 -1.49 13.11
N PRO A 48 5.23 -0.42 12.32
CA PRO A 48 5.16 -0.56 10.87
C PRO A 48 6.38 -1.30 10.36
N LEU A 49 6.14 -2.22 9.42
CA LEU A 49 7.17 -3.01 8.76
C LEU A 49 7.77 -2.23 7.58
N LEU A 50 6.90 -1.64 6.77
CA LEU A 50 7.26 -0.94 5.54
C LEU A 50 6.65 0.46 5.54
N ASN A 51 7.21 1.33 4.73
CA ASN A 51 6.59 2.57 4.31
C ASN A 51 6.34 2.49 2.80
N LEU A 52 5.12 2.80 2.39
CA LEU A 52 4.81 3.12 1.01
C LEU A 52 5.00 4.62 0.84
N VAL A 53 5.88 5.06 -0.06
CA VAL A 53 6.34 6.44 -0.17
C VAL A 53 6.01 6.99 -1.55
N SER A 54 5.36 8.15 -1.57
CA SER A 54 5.31 9.03 -2.73
C SER A 54 6.54 9.93 -2.70
N THR A 55 7.35 9.89 -3.75
CA THR A 55 8.54 10.74 -3.87
C THR A 55 8.22 12.17 -4.35
N ASN A 56 6.93 12.52 -4.52
CA ASN A 56 6.52 13.87 -4.91
C ASN A 56 5.17 14.25 -4.29
N LEU A 57 5.22 15.05 -3.23
CA LEU A 57 4.06 15.51 -2.47
C LEU A 57 3.15 16.47 -3.26
N HIS A 58 3.65 17.09 -4.33
CA HIS A 58 2.81 17.88 -5.22
C HIS A 58 1.89 17.00 -6.07
N GLU A 59 2.29 15.76 -6.31
CA GLU A 59 1.53 14.80 -7.10
C GLU A 59 0.62 13.93 -6.25
N LEU A 60 1.21 13.37 -5.19
CA LEU A 60 0.60 12.38 -4.34
C LEU A 60 1.00 12.65 -2.87
N ALA A 61 0.04 12.97 -2.02
CA ALA A 61 0.25 13.40 -0.63
C ALA A 61 -0.55 12.56 0.38
N ALA A 62 0.14 11.87 1.30
CA ALA A 62 -0.44 11.26 2.50
C ALA A 62 -0.46 12.25 3.69
N MET A 63 -1.06 11.84 4.81
CA MET A 63 -1.09 12.64 6.05
C MET A 63 0.29 12.88 6.65
N THR A 64 1.19 11.90 6.49
CA THR A 64 2.56 11.95 6.98
C THR A 64 3.49 12.44 5.88
N ALA A 65 3.83 13.73 5.96
CA ALA A 65 4.76 14.42 5.05
C ALA A 65 6.13 14.58 5.73
N ASN A 66 7.20 14.46 4.96
CA ASN A 66 8.55 14.84 5.41
C ASN A 66 9.03 16.12 4.71
N LYS A 67 10.17 16.65 5.15
CA LYS A 67 10.78 17.88 4.59
C LYS A 67 11.33 17.70 3.16
N ARG A 68 11.39 16.48 2.62
CA ARG A 68 11.99 16.16 1.32
C ARG A 68 10.97 16.13 0.16
N ASN A 69 9.81 16.77 0.32
CA ASN A 69 8.69 16.66 -0.62
C ASN A 69 8.22 15.22 -0.83
N GLU A 70 8.35 14.37 0.20
CA GLU A 70 7.84 13.01 0.18
C GLU A 70 6.72 12.86 1.19
N SER A 71 5.77 12.00 0.86
CA SER A 71 4.77 11.55 1.82
C SER A 71 4.77 10.05 1.90
N TYR A 72 4.45 9.50 3.06
CA TYR A 72 4.53 8.05 3.28
C TYR A 72 3.29 7.54 4.00
N LEU A 73 2.97 6.27 3.76
CA LEU A 73 1.96 5.50 4.47
C LEU A 73 2.63 4.31 5.16
N PRO A 74 2.58 4.21 6.51
CA PRO A 74 3.10 3.06 7.23
C PRO A 74 2.25 1.83 6.94
N LEU A 75 2.90 0.69 6.72
CA LEU A 75 2.29 -0.60 6.45
C LEU A 75 2.71 -1.62 7.51
N TYR A 76 1.74 -2.33 8.06
CA TYR A 76 1.88 -3.28 9.16
C TYR A 76 1.69 -4.70 8.64
N PHE A 77 2.41 -5.66 9.23
CA PHE A 77 2.20 -7.06 8.91
C PHE A 77 0.76 -7.49 9.27
N ALA A 78 0.09 -8.14 8.31
CA ALA A 78 -1.28 -8.61 8.47
C ALA A 78 -1.33 -10.13 8.54
N CYS A 79 -0.92 -10.79 7.46
CA CYS A 79 -0.94 -12.24 7.36
C CYS A 79 0.12 -12.75 6.39
N PHE A 80 0.32 -14.06 6.41
CA PHE A 80 1.17 -14.78 5.48
C PHE A 80 0.32 -15.77 4.70
N ASP A 81 0.49 -15.78 3.38
CA ASP A 81 -0.11 -16.75 2.48
C ASP A 81 0.91 -17.85 2.17
N PRO A 82 0.78 -19.04 2.77
CA PRO A 82 1.73 -20.13 2.57
C PRO A 82 1.64 -20.76 1.17
N ILE A 83 0.50 -20.62 0.47
CA ILE A 83 0.32 -21.21 -0.86
C ILE A 83 1.14 -20.43 -1.87
N HIS A 84 1.05 -19.11 -1.82
CA HIS A 84 1.73 -18.22 -2.76
C HIS A 84 3.03 -17.62 -2.22
N GLN A 85 3.40 -17.95 -0.97
CA GLN A 85 4.60 -17.46 -0.28
C GLN A 85 4.66 -15.93 -0.22
N LEU A 86 3.52 -15.32 0.13
CA LEU A 86 3.35 -13.87 0.19
C LEU A 86 3.16 -13.38 1.61
N VAL A 87 3.86 -12.31 1.93
CA VAL A 87 3.70 -11.54 3.16
C VAL A 87 2.79 -10.36 2.86
N TRP A 88 1.59 -10.38 3.44
CA TRP A 88 0.61 -9.32 3.27
C TRP A 88 0.76 -8.27 4.36
N THR A 89 0.69 -7.02 3.95
CA THR A 89 0.73 -5.84 4.81
C THR A 89 -0.44 -4.91 4.53
N LEU A 90 -0.86 -4.17 5.55
CA LEU A 90 -2.03 -3.29 5.53
C LEU A 90 -1.65 -1.94 6.16
N PRO A 91 -2.20 -0.81 5.70
CA PRO A 91 -2.10 0.43 6.45
C PRO A 91 -2.87 0.32 7.77
N ASP A 92 -2.62 1.25 8.68
CA ASP A 92 -3.39 1.33 9.93
C ASP A 92 -4.82 1.79 9.65
N PHE A 93 -5.76 0.84 9.71
CA PHE A 93 -7.18 1.10 9.50
C PHE A 93 -7.89 1.73 10.70
N SER A 94 -7.24 1.80 11.86
CA SER A 94 -7.76 2.55 13.01
C SER A 94 -7.47 4.05 12.90
N GLY A 95 -6.47 4.41 12.09
CA GLY A 95 -6.09 5.78 11.80
C GLY A 95 -6.75 6.36 10.55
N ALA A 96 -6.52 7.65 10.30
CA ALA A 96 -7.00 8.34 9.10
C ALA A 96 -6.03 8.23 7.90
N SER A 97 -4.91 7.52 8.05
CA SER A 97 -3.78 7.52 7.11
C SER A 97 -3.72 6.24 6.26
N HIS A 98 -4.71 6.01 5.40
CA HIS A 98 -4.77 4.86 4.49
C HIS A 98 -4.89 5.25 3.00
N TYR A 99 -4.69 6.52 2.68
CA TYR A 99 -4.79 7.03 1.33
C TYR A 99 -3.74 8.09 1.06
N PHE A 100 -3.46 8.27 -0.23
CA PHE A 100 -2.81 9.46 -0.73
C PHE A 100 -3.81 10.32 -1.49
N ARG A 101 -3.78 11.63 -1.29
CA ARG A 101 -4.45 12.60 -2.14
C ARG A 101 -3.67 12.79 -3.43
N VAL A 102 -4.36 12.68 -4.55
CA VAL A 102 -3.83 12.88 -5.89
C VAL A 102 -4.24 14.27 -6.36
N LYS A 103 -3.29 15.08 -6.81
CA LYS A 103 -3.55 16.43 -7.37
C LYS A 103 -3.21 16.44 -8.86
N ASP A 104 -3.90 17.26 -9.65
CA ASP A 104 -3.67 17.43 -11.10
C ASP A 104 -2.56 18.49 -11.39
N ALA A 105 -1.41 18.34 -10.73
CA ALA A 105 -0.27 19.24 -10.91
C ALA A 105 0.73 18.69 -11.93
N TYR A 106 1.12 19.50 -12.92
CA TYR A 106 2.04 19.14 -13.99
C TYR A 106 3.49 18.96 -13.48
N VAL A 107 3.84 17.73 -13.06
CA VAL A 107 5.22 17.25 -12.87
C VAL A 107 5.17 15.72 -13.09
N SER A 108 6.11 15.13 -13.84
CA SER A 108 6.05 13.74 -14.31
C SER A 108 7.17 12.84 -13.79
N HIS A 109 7.80 13.19 -12.67
CA HIS A 109 9.01 12.50 -12.18
C HIS A 109 8.83 11.75 -10.87
N GLY A 110 7.70 11.90 -10.19
CA GLY A 110 7.44 11.18 -8.95
C GLY A 110 7.24 9.68 -9.15
N LYS A 111 7.61 8.90 -8.12
CA LYS A 111 7.42 7.45 -8.06
C LYS A 111 6.69 7.08 -6.78
N LEU A 112 5.94 5.99 -6.85
CA LEU A 112 5.50 5.25 -5.68
C LEU A 112 6.55 4.18 -5.39
N VAL A 113 7.13 4.21 -4.20
CA VAL A 113 8.20 3.30 -3.79
C VAL A 113 7.87 2.63 -2.47
N ILE A 114 8.34 1.40 -2.27
CA ILE A 114 8.31 0.72 -0.98
C ILE A 114 9.70 0.77 -0.39
N GLN A 115 9.77 1.03 0.90
CA GLN A 115 11.01 0.93 1.66
C GLN A 115 10.74 0.37 3.06
N PRO A 116 11.74 -0.19 3.75
CA PRO A 116 11.66 -0.51 5.16
C PRO A 116 11.26 0.70 5.99
N HIS A 117 10.52 0.47 7.08
CA HIS A 117 10.24 1.54 8.02
C HIS A 117 11.48 1.91 8.84
N ASP A 118 12.30 0.92 9.17
CA ASP A 118 13.53 1.12 9.94
C ASP A 118 14.59 1.83 9.09
N PRO A 119 15.08 3.02 9.51
CA PRO A 119 16.05 3.80 8.74
C PRO A 119 17.44 3.15 8.64
N GLN A 120 17.69 2.04 9.35
CA GLN A 120 18.92 1.26 9.16
C GLN A 120 19.01 0.60 7.78
N TYR A 121 17.88 0.49 7.07
CA TYR A 121 17.81 -0.11 5.75
C TYR A 121 17.46 0.94 4.70
N ASP A 122 18.38 1.14 3.75
CA ASP A 122 18.25 2.14 2.68
C ASP A 122 17.66 1.59 1.38
N GLN A 123 17.31 0.29 1.34
CA GLN A 123 16.83 -0.34 0.12
C GLN A 123 15.41 0.12 -0.21
N GLN A 124 15.18 0.42 -1.48
CA GLN A 124 13.88 0.86 -1.97
C GLN A 124 13.49 0.07 -3.21
N LYS A 125 12.20 -0.24 -3.34
CA LYS A 125 11.62 -0.85 -4.54
C LYS A 125 10.63 0.11 -5.18
N VAL A 126 10.89 0.47 -6.43
CA VAL A 126 9.94 1.26 -7.23
C VAL A 126 8.77 0.38 -7.65
N LEU A 127 7.54 0.87 -7.45
CA LEU A 127 6.33 0.19 -7.86
C LEU A 127 5.83 0.69 -9.21
N VAL A 128 5.52 1.98 -9.26
CA VAL A 128 4.86 2.61 -10.40
C VAL A 128 5.18 4.10 -10.41
N SER A 129 5.12 4.74 -11.57
CA SER A 129 5.23 6.19 -11.63
C SER A 129 3.96 6.83 -11.06
N LEU A 130 4.09 7.99 -10.40
CA LEU A 130 2.92 8.73 -9.93
C LEU A 130 2.06 9.23 -11.12
N TRP A 131 2.69 9.42 -12.27
CA TRP A 131 2.03 9.76 -13.53
C TRP A 131 1.09 8.66 -14.02
N ASP A 132 1.45 7.38 -13.90
CA ASP A 132 0.58 6.27 -14.31
C ASP A 132 -0.60 6.11 -13.35
N ILE A 133 -0.39 6.32 -12.05
CA ILE A 133 -1.49 6.40 -11.06
C ILE A 133 -2.45 7.51 -11.46
N ARG A 134 -1.93 8.69 -11.80
CA ARG A 134 -2.73 9.86 -12.22
C ARG A 134 -3.49 9.62 -13.51
N LYS A 135 -2.86 9.06 -14.54
CA LYS A 135 -3.54 8.70 -15.80
C LYS A 135 -4.67 7.69 -15.62
N SER A 136 -4.59 6.89 -14.56
CA SER A 136 -5.65 5.95 -14.20
C SER A 136 -6.84 6.64 -13.55
N PHE A 137 -6.70 7.90 -13.09
CA PHE A 137 -7.84 8.74 -12.79
C PHE A 137 -8.45 9.28 -14.09
N PRO A 138 -9.76 9.14 -14.28
CA PRO A 138 -10.42 9.68 -15.46
C PRO A 138 -10.33 11.21 -15.49
N PRO A 139 -10.16 11.81 -16.68
CA PRO A 139 -10.05 13.25 -16.82
C PRO A 139 -11.34 13.94 -16.37
N THR A 140 -11.21 14.89 -15.46
CA THR A 140 -12.34 15.67 -14.90
C THR A 140 -12.88 16.76 -15.81
N ARG A 141 -12.30 16.94 -17.00
CA ARG A 141 -12.69 17.99 -17.95
C ARG A 141 -12.83 17.44 -19.36
N ALA A 142 -14.01 17.65 -19.94
CA ALA A 142 -14.21 17.57 -21.38
C ALA A 142 -13.57 18.78 -22.08
N GLY A 143 -12.90 18.55 -23.23
CA GLY A 143 -12.37 19.56 -24.15
C GLY A 143 -10.92 19.99 -23.85
N THR A 144 -9.94 19.50 -24.61
CA THR A 144 -9.35 20.26 -25.75
C THR A 144 -8.95 19.42 -26.98
N PHE A 145 -9.46 18.20 -27.17
CA PHE A 145 -9.38 17.51 -28.47
C PHE A 145 -10.68 16.78 -28.76
N SER A 146 -11.21 16.95 -29.97
CA SER A 146 -12.52 16.51 -30.43
C SER A 146 -12.81 15.03 -30.13
N GLY A 147 -13.83 14.79 -29.30
CA GLY A 147 -14.28 13.45 -28.91
C GLY A 147 -14.86 13.47 -27.51
N ALA A 148 -16.11 13.92 -27.38
CA ALA A 148 -16.81 14.02 -26.11
C ALA A 148 -16.87 12.66 -25.40
N SER A 149 -16.41 12.62 -24.15
CA SER A 149 -16.90 11.69 -23.15
C SER A 149 -17.54 12.50 -22.03
N GLU A 150 -18.83 12.24 -21.81
CA GLU A 150 -19.68 12.84 -20.79
C GLU A 150 -19.03 12.74 -19.41
N TYR A 151 -19.41 13.66 -18.51
CA TYR A 151 -19.23 13.50 -17.07
C TYR A 151 -19.96 12.23 -16.63
N ALA A 152 -19.35 11.07 -16.83
CA ALA A 152 -19.81 9.85 -16.19
C ALA A 152 -19.77 10.14 -14.69
N HIS A 153 -20.84 9.80 -13.97
CA HIS A 153 -20.77 9.69 -12.52
C HIS A 153 -19.80 8.55 -12.21
N ILE A 154 -18.50 8.86 -12.13
CA ILE A 154 -17.48 7.83 -12.08
C ILE A 154 -17.50 7.25 -10.68
N GLN A 155 -17.89 5.99 -10.59
CA GLN A 155 -17.81 5.22 -9.35
C GLN A 155 -16.35 4.98 -8.98
N SER A 156 -16.10 4.71 -7.70
CA SER A 156 -14.80 4.24 -7.23
C SER A 156 -14.32 3.03 -8.05
N GLN A 157 -13.07 3.06 -8.51
CA GLN A 157 -12.50 1.98 -9.32
C GLN A 157 -11.48 1.18 -8.51
N GLU A 158 -11.65 -0.13 -8.44
CA GLU A 158 -10.61 -1.03 -7.93
C GLU A 158 -9.41 -1.05 -8.88
N TRP A 159 -8.21 -0.97 -8.32
CA TRP A 159 -6.98 -1.00 -9.09
C TRP A 159 -5.93 -1.86 -8.40
N THR A 160 -5.46 -2.89 -9.10
CA THR A 160 -4.38 -3.76 -8.64
C THR A 160 -3.15 -3.55 -9.51
N LEU A 161 -2.04 -3.20 -8.87
CA LEU A 161 -0.74 -3.13 -9.50
C LEU A 161 0.01 -4.44 -9.25
N HIS A 162 0.42 -5.09 -10.34
CA HIS A 162 1.32 -6.23 -10.31
C HIS A 162 2.72 -5.79 -10.72
N GLN A 163 3.68 -5.98 -9.82
CA GLN A 163 5.10 -5.74 -10.03
C GLN A 163 5.87 -7.03 -9.70
N SER A 164 7.08 -7.19 -10.24
CA SER A 164 7.86 -8.40 -9.94
C SER A 164 8.10 -8.52 -8.43
N GLY A 165 7.59 -9.59 -7.82
CA GLY A 165 7.69 -9.86 -6.39
C GLY A 165 6.76 -9.03 -5.50
N CYS A 166 5.82 -8.26 -6.06
CA CYS A 166 4.95 -7.36 -5.29
C CYS A 166 3.54 -7.20 -5.91
N ILE A 167 2.52 -7.16 -5.06
CA ILE A 167 1.13 -6.89 -5.47
C ILE A 167 0.58 -5.77 -4.58
N LEU A 168 0.04 -4.71 -5.18
CA LEU A 168 -0.61 -3.62 -4.47
C LEU A 168 -2.07 -3.54 -4.89
N ASP A 169 -2.97 -3.78 -3.93
CA ASP A 169 -4.40 -3.53 -4.12
C ASP A 169 -4.76 -2.15 -3.59
N SER A 170 -5.52 -1.42 -4.41
CA SER A 170 -5.88 -0.04 -4.15
C SER A 170 -7.22 0.30 -4.76
N CYS A 171 -7.73 1.48 -4.42
CA CYS A 171 -8.88 2.05 -5.08
C CYS A 171 -8.66 3.51 -5.42
N LEU A 172 -9.07 3.86 -6.64
CA LEU A 172 -9.12 5.22 -7.13
C LEU A 172 -10.51 5.78 -6.81
N ILE A 173 -10.55 6.79 -5.94
CA ILE A 173 -11.78 7.46 -5.52
C ILE A 173 -11.76 8.90 -6.05
N PRO A 174 -12.65 9.26 -6.98
CA PRO A 174 -12.78 10.64 -7.44
C PRO A 174 -13.27 11.60 -6.33
N GLN A 175 -12.85 12.87 -6.34
CA GLN A 175 -13.21 13.88 -5.33
C GLN A 175 -14.72 14.03 -5.12
N HIS A 176 -15.51 13.96 -6.20
CA HIS A 176 -16.96 14.14 -6.18
C HIS A 176 -17.68 13.05 -5.36
N ASN A 177 -17.11 11.85 -5.27
CA ASN A 177 -17.66 10.77 -4.43
C ASN A 177 -17.27 10.90 -2.95
N ALA A 178 -16.23 11.65 -2.62
CA ALA A 178 -15.79 11.83 -1.24
C ALA A 178 -16.67 12.83 -0.45
N ILE A 179 -17.53 13.59 -1.12
CA ILE A 179 -18.45 14.54 -0.48
C ILE A 179 -19.64 13.80 0.15
N HIS A 180 -20.04 12.66 -0.42
CA HIS A 180 -21.05 11.80 0.19
C HIS A 180 -20.40 10.93 1.27
N THR A 181 -20.88 11.10 2.50
CA THR A 181 -20.43 10.40 3.70
C THR A 181 -20.93 8.95 3.73
N GLU A 182 -21.00 8.32 2.57
CA GLU A 182 -21.46 6.95 2.42
C GLU A 182 -20.25 6.03 2.45
N THR A 183 -20.36 4.97 3.24
CA THR A 183 -19.44 3.84 3.17
C THR A 183 -19.46 3.34 1.73
N ILE A 184 -18.36 3.52 0.99
CA ILE A 184 -18.29 3.04 -0.39
C ILE A 184 -18.14 1.52 -0.32
N GLN A 185 -19.22 0.81 -0.62
CA GLN A 185 -19.19 -0.63 -0.78
C GLN A 185 -18.58 -0.93 -2.16
N CYS A 186 -17.31 -1.31 -2.18
CA CYS A 186 -16.73 -1.83 -3.41
C CYS A 186 -17.19 -3.26 -3.61
N ASN A 187 -18.06 -3.41 -4.60
CA ASN A 187 -18.39 -4.71 -5.12
C ASN A 187 -17.13 -5.26 -5.76
N ILE A 188 -16.50 -6.22 -5.07
CA ILE A 188 -15.46 -7.09 -5.61
C ILE A 188 -16.11 -7.91 -6.73
N LYS A 189 -16.34 -7.28 -7.89
CA LYS A 189 -16.61 -8.01 -9.11
C LYS A 189 -15.24 -8.40 -9.63
N SER A 190 -14.83 -9.62 -9.32
CA SER A 190 -13.76 -10.29 -10.05
C SER A 190 -14.11 -10.19 -11.53
N MET A 191 -13.43 -9.31 -12.24
CA MET A 191 -13.53 -9.26 -13.68
C MET A 191 -12.79 -10.50 -14.14
N ASP A 192 -13.55 -11.57 -14.40
CA ASP A 192 -13.07 -12.82 -14.98
C ASP A 192 -12.51 -12.51 -16.37
N ILE A 193 -11.26 -12.08 -16.43
CA ILE A 193 -10.44 -12.18 -17.63
C ILE A 193 -9.80 -13.56 -17.56
N SER A 194 -10.45 -14.46 -18.30
CA SER A 194 -10.02 -15.82 -18.58
C SER A 194 -8.66 -15.83 -19.27
N THR A 195 -7.59 -15.79 -18.49
CA THR A 195 -6.28 -16.32 -18.87
C THR A 195 -5.72 -17.01 -17.64
N LYS A 196 -5.32 -18.28 -17.81
CA LYS A 196 -4.75 -19.17 -16.80
C LYS A 196 -3.45 -18.62 -16.20
N GLU A 197 -3.56 -17.60 -15.36
CA GLU A 197 -2.56 -17.31 -14.34
C GLU A 197 -3.18 -17.73 -13.02
N THR A 198 -2.42 -18.48 -12.23
CA THR A 198 -2.70 -18.78 -10.83
C THR A 198 -2.76 -17.47 -10.05
N SER A 199 -3.86 -16.72 -10.21
CA SER A 199 -4.07 -15.44 -9.55
C SER A 199 -4.17 -15.72 -8.08
N VAL A 200 -3.13 -15.30 -7.35
CA VAL A 200 -3.08 -15.28 -5.90
C VAL A 200 -4.43 -14.74 -5.41
N LYS A 201 -5.21 -15.60 -4.74
CA LYS A 201 -6.50 -15.17 -4.20
C LYS A 201 -6.22 -14.11 -3.14
N ARG A 202 -6.59 -12.87 -3.45
CA ARG A 202 -6.75 -11.74 -2.54
C ARG A 202 -7.24 -12.24 -1.16
N PRO A 203 -6.45 -12.15 -0.08
CA PRO A 203 -6.93 -12.54 1.25
C PRO A 203 -8.19 -11.75 1.63
N ALA A 204 -8.99 -12.18 2.59
CA ALA A 204 -10.04 -11.29 3.09
C ALA A 204 -9.38 -10.10 3.81
N LEU A 205 -9.82 -8.86 3.53
CA LEU A 205 -9.49 -7.73 4.38
C LEU A 205 -10.11 -7.96 5.78
N PRO A 206 -9.53 -7.41 6.86
CA PRO A 206 -10.09 -7.58 8.19
C PRO A 206 -11.56 -7.15 8.26
N SER A 207 -12.39 -7.83 9.06
CA SER A 207 -13.83 -7.55 9.14
C SER A 207 -14.18 -6.14 9.66
N HIS A 208 -13.27 -5.52 10.40
CA HIS A 208 -13.38 -4.13 10.85
C HIS A 208 -12.93 -3.11 9.78
N TYR A 209 -12.45 -3.59 8.63
CA TYR A 209 -12.09 -2.73 7.52
C TYR A 209 -13.35 -2.22 6.83
N LEU A 210 -13.70 -0.98 7.11
CA LEU A 210 -14.71 -0.24 6.39
C LEU A 210 -14.01 0.85 5.58
N ARG A 211 -14.20 0.80 4.27
CA ARG A 211 -13.71 1.81 3.37
C ARG A 211 -14.36 3.16 3.69
N GLN A 212 -13.59 4.06 4.27
CA GLN A 212 -14.02 5.44 4.52
C GLN A 212 -13.44 6.37 3.46
N THR A 213 -14.31 7.21 2.91
CA THR A 213 -13.92 8.30 2.04
C THR A 213 -13.12 9.33 2.83
N PRO A 214 -12.00 9.84 2.27
CA PRO A 214 -11.26 10.93 2.87
C PRO A 214 -12.16 12.14 3.12
N LYS A 215 -12.29 12.57 4.38
CA LYS A 215 -13.14 13.72 4.74
C LYS A 215 -12.46 15.01 4.31
N ASN A 216 -13.14 15.80 3.48
CA ASN A 216 -12.74 17.18 3.21
C ASN A 216 -12.99 18.03 4.47
N GLN A 217 -11.96 18.66 5.03
CA GLN A 217 -12.13 19.71 6.04
C GLN A 217 -12.67 20.98 5.35
N THR A 218 -13.99 21.09 5.21
CA THR A 218 -14.63 22.33 4.74
C THR A 218 -15.19 23.19 5.88
N LYS A 219 -14.99 22.85 7.15
CA LYS A 219 -15.44 23.69 8.27
C LYS A 219 -14.42 23.72 9.40
N HIS A 220 -13.78 24.89 9.53
CA HIS A 220 -13.14 25.44 10.73
C HIS A 220 -12.71 24.42 11.80
N ASN A 221 -11.47 23.93 11.72
CA ASN A 221 -10.67 23.63 12.91
C ASN A 221 -9.18 23.63 12.53
N LEU A 222 -8.47 24.65 13.03
CA LEU A 222 -7.14 25.09 12.59
C LEU A 222 -5.95 24.22 13.03
N ASN A 223 -6.18 23.03 13.61
CA ASN A 223 -5.11 22.28 14.29
C ASN A 223 -4.74 20.94 13.64
N SER A 224 -4.89 20.80 12.33
CA SER A 224 -4.41 19.59 11.64
C SER A 224 -3.57 19.95 10.42
N PRO A 225 -2.36 19.36 10.27
CA PRO A 225 -1.43 19.73 9.21
C PRO A 225 -1.85 19.03 7.91
N TYR A 226 -2.99 19.39 7.34
CA TYR A 226 -3.39 18.98 6.00
C TYR A 226 -3.07 20.13 5.05
N TYR A 227 -1.98 20.03 4.31
CA TYR A 227 -1.66 20.97 3.24
C TYR A 227 -2.67 20.81 2.08
N VAL A 228 -3.81 21.47 2.23
CA VAL A 228 -4.83 21.63 1.20
C VAL A 228 -4.65 23.02 0.60
N PRO A 229 -4.56 23.17 -0.74
CA PRO A 229 -4.80 24.48 -1.35
C PRO A 229 -6.22 24.93 -1.00
N VAL A 230 -6.39 26.22 -0.74
CA VAL A 230 -7.59 26.88 -0.18
C VAL A 230 -8.87 26.70 -1.03
N TYR A 231 -8.76 26.10 -2.22
CA TYR A 231 -9.86 25.85 -3.14
C TYR A 231 -10.16 24.36 -3.31
N PRO A 232 -11.44 23.92 -3.23
CA PRO A 232 -11.85 22.58 -3.62
C PRO A 232 -11.64 22.43 -5.12
N ASP A 233 -10.52 21.81 -5.49
CA ASP A 233 -10.17 21.56 -6.87
C ASP A 233 -10.93 20.32 -7.38
N PRO A 234 -11.81 20.47 -8.39
CA PRO A 234 -12.55 19.35 -8.96
C PRO A 234 -11.64 18.31 -9.64
N THR A 235 -10.36 18.62 -9.86
CA THR A 235 -9.35 17.74 -10.47
C THR A 235 -8.62 16.83 -9.47
N CYS A 236 -8.96 16.90 -8.18
CA CYS A 236 -8.37 16.04 -7.17
C CYS A 236 -9.01 14.64 -7.15
N GLY A 237 -8.25 13.66 -6.65
CA GLY A 237 -8.73 12.31 -6.37
C GLY A 237 -8.02 11.72 -5.17
N TYR A 238 -8.38 10.49 -4.80
CA TYR A 238 -7.75 9.77 -3.71
C TYR A 238 -7.32 8.39 -4.19
N PHE A 239 -6.05 8.09 -3.97
CA PHE A 239 -5.44 6.79 -4.16
C PHE A 239 -5.45 6.08 -2.80
N MET A 240 -6.47 5.28 -2.56
CA MET A 240 -6.64 4.57 -1.30
C MET A 240 -5.91 3.23 -1.37
N VAL A 241 -5.04 2.99 -0.39
CA VAL A 241 -4.23 1.77 -0.32
C VAL A 241 -4.97 0.77 0.56
N GLU A 242 -5.29 -0.40 0.01
CA GLU A 242 -5.97 -1.44 0.78
C GLU A 242 -4.96 -2.38 1.40
N ARG A 243 -4.03 -2.88 0.58
CA ARG A 243 -3.01 -3.83 1.03
C ARG A 243 -1.87 -3.96 0.05
N LEU A 244 -0.75 -4.43 0.57
CA LEU A 244 0.46 -4.70 -0.19
C LEU A 244 1.00 -6.10 0.15
N ALA A 245 1.19 -6.93 -0.85
CA ALA A 245 1.91 -8.20 -0.73
C ALA A 245 3.35 -8.07 -1.23
N LEU A 246 4.25 -8.76 -0.56
CA LEU A 246 5.61 -9.02 -1.02
C LEU A 246 5.89 -10.52 -1.03
N THR A 247 6.64 -10.98 -2.03
CA THR A 247 7.27 -12.30 -1.95
C THR A 247 8.37 -12.30 -0.89
N ILE A 248 8.63 -13.47 -0.31
CA ILE A 248 9.72 -13.64 0.68
C ILE A 248 11.07 -13.11 0.16
N PRO A 249 11.53 -13.42 -1.07
CA PRO A 249 12.79 -12.88 -1.58
C PRO A 249 12.79 -11.34 -1.66
N THR A 250 11.72 -10.73 -2.17
CA THR A 250 11.61 -9.27 -2.24
C THR A 250 11.59 -8.62 -0.87
N LEU A 251 10.99 -9.28 0.13
CA LEU A 251 11.07 -8.81 1.51
C LEU A 251 12.54 -8.80 1.98
N PHE A 252 13.30 -9.87 1.78
CA PHE A 252 14.69 -9.92 2.20
C PHE A 252 15.60 -8.93 1.48
N GLU A 253 15.36 -8.69 0.20
CA GLU A 253 16.06 -7.64 -0.55
C GLU A 253 15.89 -6.27 0.10
N LEU A 254 14.68 -5.92 0.54
CA LEU A 254 14.41 -4.65 1.22
C LEU A 254 15.13 -4.56 2.57
N PHE A 255 15.25 -5.67 3.30
CA PHE A 255 15.90 -5.71 4.62
C PHE A 255 17.38 -6.09 4.57
N ARG A 256 18.01 -6.04 3.40
CA ARG A 256 19.45 -6.28 3.26
C ARG A 256 20.22 -5.04 3.71
N SER A 257 20.98 -5.16 4.80
CA SER A 257 21.93 -4.13 5.21
C SER A 257 23.00 -3.94 4.14
N ARG A 258 23.50 -2.71 3.99
CA ARG A 258 24.70 -2.46 3.18
C ARG A 258 25.93 -3.13 3.78
#